data_AF-A0A1T5PCT0-F1
#
_entry.id   AF-A0A1T5PCT0-F1
#
_cell.length_a   1.000
_cell.length_b   1.000
_cell.length_c   1.000
_cell.angle_alpha   90.00
_cell.angle_beta   90.00
_cell.angle_gamma   90.00
#
_symmetry.space_group_name_H-M   'P 1'
#
loop_
_entity.id
_entity.type
_entity.pdbx_description
1 polymer ?
#
loop_
_entity_poly.entity_id
_entity_poly.type
_entity_poly.pdbx_seq_one_letter_code
_entity_poly.pdbx_strand_id
1 'polypeptide(L)'
;MGKKITVIFLILGWWMTSAWAQSPPVRYIMPGQQVKLTATATNAQYYQWYRDGVSITGATLAEYVTATPGRYTVEAYNGNDCMSEPSEAVIIAEITGKGPDADLQITKTADKGNIRVNSTFNYYLTVVNNGPANATGIVVTDKLPRYLAMDLLSVPTTGSATYEANDHTVLWKMNSLQKGMTASLSIKVKVLEPGLVSNTATVTATEDDNVLQNNTSTHQLKVLALHIPNAITPNGDGVNEVFIISGLELYPENELTILNRWGNHVFEQKGYTQNWNGKGLNAGTYFYLLRVKDENGHWQEFKGYISLLKP
;
A
#
# COMPACT_ATOMS: atom_id res chain seq x y z
N MET A 1 12.11 -41.18 -8.36
CA MET A 1 11.97 -39.78 -8.82
C MET A 1 13.32 -39.35 -9.39
N GLY A 2 13.55 -39.06 -10.67
CA GLY A 2 12.78 -39.21 -11.89
C GLY A 2 13.79 -39.35 -13.05
N LYS A 3 13.71 -40.48 -13.77
CA LYS A 3 13.88 -40.69 -15.23
C LYS A 3 14.83 -39.73 -15.99
N LYS A 4 15.97 -40.23 -16.52
CA LYS A 4 16.20 -40.76 -17.92
C LYS A 4 17.06 -39.73 -18.71
N ILE A 5 17.97 -40.02 -19.65
CA ILE A 5 18.06 -41.02 -20.73
C ILE A 5 19.55 -41.24 -21.12
N THR A 6 19.92 -42.49 -21.42
CA THR A 6 21.07 -42.88 -22.27
C THR A 6 20.58 -43.04 -23.71
N VAL A 7 21.28 -42.53 -24.73
CA VAL A 7 21.08 -42.94 -26.13
C VAL A 7 22.41 -43.40 -26.73
N ILE A 8 22.44 -44.68 -27.10
CA ILE A 8 23.41 -45.33 -27.96
C ILE A 8 22.94 -45.12 -29.40
N PHE A 9 23.81 -44.69 -30.30
CA PHE A 9 23.63 -44.89 -31.74
C PHE A 9 24.70 -45.87 -32.24
N LEU A 10 24.24 -47.03 -32.66
CA LEU A 10 24.93 -47.86 -33.65
C LEU A 10 24.51 -47.32 -35.02
N ILE A 11 25.42 -46.62 -35.70
CA ILE A 11 25.40 -46.52 -37.15
C ILE A 11 26.82 -46.86 -37.62
N LEU A 12 26.93 -47.95 -38.37
CA LEU A 12 28.15 -48.44 -39.00
C LEU A 12 28.67 -47.36 -39.97
N GLY A 13 29.84 -46.79 -39.70
CA GLY A 13 30.56 -45.97 -40.67
C GLY A 13 31.48 -44.88 -40.08
N TRP A 14 32.75 -45.21 -39.84
CA TRP A 14 33.94 -44.34 -39.88
C TRP A 14 33.97 -43.09 -38.95
N TRP A 15 34.80 -43.22 -37.90
CA TRP A 15 35.45 -42.25 -37.00
C TRP A 15 34.95 -40.78 -36.94
N MET A 16 34.14 -40.46 -35.92
CA MET A 16 34.19 -39.17 -35.20
C MET A 16 33.72 -39.40 -33.75
N THR A 17 34.53 -38.99 -32.77
CA THR A 17 34.15 -38.99 -31.34
C THR A 17 33.51 -37.64 -31.01
N SER A 18 32.28 -37.63 -30.47
CA SER A 18 31.62 -36.41 -30.01
C SER A 18 31.81 -36.20 -28.51
N ALA A 19 32.15 -34.99 -28.07
CA ALA A 19 32.17 -34.60 -26.67
C ALA A 19 30.80 -34.08 -26.24
N TRP A 20 30.27 -34.55 -25.10
CA TRP A 20 28.99 -34.09 -24.56
C TRP A 20 29.25 -33.25 -23.30
N ALA A 21 28.70 -32.04 -23.27
CA ALA A 21 28.54 -31.25 -22.04
C ALA A 21 27.18 -31.60 -21.41
N GLN A 22 27.14 -32.09 -20.17
CA GLN A 22 25.90 -32.38 -19.44
C GLN A 22 25.57 -31.23 -18.48
N SER A 23 24.90 -30.19 -18.96
CA SER A 23 24.10 -29.30 -18.08
C SER A 23 22.99 -28.58 -18.85
N PRO A 24 21.91 -28.14 -18.17
CA PRO A 24 20.86 -27.29 -18.74
C PRO A 24 21.43 -26.08 -19.47
N PRO A 25 20.78 -25.62 -20.56
CA PRO A 25 21.33 -24.67 -21.52
C PRO A 25 21.63 -23.28 -20.93
N VAL A 26 21.05 -22.93 -19.79
CA VAL A 26 21.35 -21.69 -19.05
C VAL A 26 21.57 -22.00 -17.57
N ARG A 27 22.59 -21.37 -17.00
CA ARG A 27 22.99 -21.42 -15.59
C ARG A 27 23.14 -20.01 -15.07
N TYR A 28 22.35 -19.67 -14.05
CA TYR A 28 22.44 -18.37 -13.39
C TYR A 28 23.40 -18.44 -12.21
N ILE A 29 24.29 -17.45 -12.10
CA ILE A 29 25.21 -17.26 -10.98
C ILE A 29 25.02 -15.88 -10.36
N MET A 30 25.17 -15.79 -9.03
CA MET A 30 25.32 -14.49 -8.37
C MET A 30 26.72 -13.91 -8.62
N PRO A 31 26.92 -12.58 -8.45
CA PRO A 31 28.25 -11.98 -8.54
C PRO A 31 29.27 -12.70 -7.65
N GLY A 32 30.37 -13.16 -8.26
CA GLY A 32 31.44 -13.90 -7.57
C GLY A 32 31.15 -15.38 -7.28
N GLN A 33 29.95 -15.89 -7.57
CA GLN A 33 29.64 -17.32 -7.44
C GLN A 33 30.30 -18.12 -8.57
N GLN A 34 31.02 -19.18 -8.21
CA GLN A 34 31.62 -20.10 -9.18
C GLN A 34 30.66 -21.25 -9.53
N VAL A 35 30.70 -21.67 -10.78
CA VAL A 35 30.02 -22.87 -11.29
C VAL A 35 31.04 -23.79 -11.94
N LYS A 36 30.87 -25.10 -11.71
CA LYS A 36 31.69 -26.16 -12.32
C LYS A 36 30.97 -26.74 -13.52
N LEU A 37 31.60 -26.65 -14.69
CA LEU A 37 31.21 -27.31 -15.92
C LEU A 37 31.98 -28.63 -16.04
N THR A 38 31.32 -29.66 -16.57
CA THR A 38 31.90 -30.98 -16.76
C THR A 38 31.61 -31.49 -18.17
N ALA A 39 32.60 -32.17 -18.74
CA ALA A 39 32.57 -32.76 -20.07
C ALA A 39 32.94 -34.23 -19.99
N THR A 40 32.35 -35.03 -20.88
CA THR A 40 32.72 -36.45 -21.02
C THR A 40 32.81 -36.81 -22.49
N ALA A 41 33.88 -37.52 -22.86
CA ALA A 41 34.12 -38.02 -24.21
C ALA A 41 34.88 -39.36 -24.14
N THR A 42 34.53 -40.30 -25.02
CA THR A 42 35.23 -41.58 -25.11
C THR A 42 36.59 -41.39 -25.79
N ASN A 43 37.64 -42.02 -25.26
CA ASN A 43 39.03 -41.93 -25.76
C ASN A 43 39.66 -40.53 -25.74
N ALA A 44 39.05 -39.58 -25.03
CA ALA A 44 39.64 -38.25 -24.85
C ALA A 44 40.86 -38.32 -23.91
N GLN A 45 41.98 -37.76 -24.36
CA GLN A 45 43.20 -37.55 -23.57
C GLN A 45 43.20 -36.18 -22.90
N TYR A 46 42.70 -35.15 -23.59
CA TYR A 46 42.52 -33.81 -23.05
C TYR A 46 41.31 -33.12 -23.69
N TYR A 47 40.94 -31.98 -23.11
CA TYR A 47 39.83 -31.15 -23.56
C TYR A 47 40.34 -29.75 -23.91
N GLN A 48 39.50 -28.92 -24.51
CA GLN A 48 39.72 -27.48 -24.60
C GLN A 48 38.38 -26.77 -24.43
N TRP A 49 38.28 -25.93 -23.40
CA TRP A 49 37.10 -25.11 -23.18
C TRP A 49 37.19 -23.78 -23.92
N TYR A 50 36.04 -23.29 -24.37
CA TYR A 50 35.88 -22.03 -25.08
C TYR A 50 34.85 -21.17 -24.36
N ARG A 51 35.03 -19.84 -24.38
CA ARG A 51 34.04 -18.85 -23.96
C ARG A 51 33.78 -17.89 -25.10
N ASP A 52 32.52 -17.77 -25.49
CA ASP A 52 32.06 -16.92 -26.60
C ASP A 52 32.83 -17.18 -27.91
N GLY A 53 33.22 -18.44 -28.12
CA GLY A 53 33.98 -18.89 -29.29
C GLY A 53 35.51 -18.71 -29.18
N VAL A 54 36.03 -18.14 -28.10
CA VAL A 54 37.47 -17.95 -27.87
C VAL A 54 38.01 -19.01 -26.93
N SER A 55 39.16 -19.60 -27.25
CA SER A 55 39.79 -20.62 -26.41
C SER A 55 40.24 -20.04 -25.06
N ILE A 56 39.98 -20.78 -24.00
CA ILE A 56 40.38 -20.42 -22.64
C ILE A 56 41.73 -21.09 -22.37
N THR A 57 42.80 -20.28 -22.28
CA THR A 57 44.16 -20.76 -22.06
C THR A 57 44.25 -21.66 -20.81
N GLY A 58 44.78 -22.88 -20.99
CA GLY A 58 45.02 -23.83 -19.90
C GLY A 58 43.78 -24.60 -19.42
N ALA A 59 42.60 -24.36 -19.98
CA ALA A 59 41.39 -25.10 -19.66
C ALA A 59 41.34 -26.44 -20.41
N THR A 60 42.22 -27.38 -20.03
CA THR A 60 42.41 -28.66 -20.74
C THR A 60 41.87 -29.90 -20.05
N LEU A 61 41.27 -29.72 -18.87
CA LEU A 61 40.68 -30.81 -18.09
C LEU A 61 39.21 -31.04 -18.47
N ALA A 62 38.71 -32.23 -18.14
CA ALA A 62 37.30 -32.58 -18.28
C ALA A 62 36.36 -31.69 -17.44
N GLU A 63 36.90 -30.96 -16.47
CA GLU A 63 36.16 -30.07 -15.59
C GLU A 63 36.72 -28.66 -15.66
N TYR A 64 35.84 -27.66 -15.68
CA TYR A 64 36.22 -26.25 -15.71
C TYR A 64 35.35 -25.43 -14.76
N VAL A 65 35.98 -24.61 -13.91
CA VAL A 65 35.28 -23.76 -12.94
C VAL A 65 35.35 -22.32 -13.38
N THR A 66 34.21 -21.65 -13.42
CA THR A 66 34.12 -20.24 -13.83
C THR A 66 33.15 -19.45 -12.96
N ALA A 67 33.44 -18.17 -12.74
CA ALA A 67 32.49 -17.20 -12.20
C ALA A 67 32.10 -16.13 -13.25
N THR A 68 32.58 -16.27 -14.49
CA THR A 68 32.37 -15.26 -15.52
C THR A 68 31.22 -15.66 -16.44
N PRO A 69 30.25 -14.77 -16.69
CA PRO A 69 29.22 -14.98 -17.70
C PRO A 69 29.80 -15.22 -19.09
N GLY A 70 29.05 -15.93 -19.92
CA GLY A 70 29.42 -16.21 -21.30
C GLY A 70 28.82 -17.52 -21.81
N ARG A 71 28.96 -17.75 -23.11
CA ARG A 71 28.58 -18.98 -23.78
C ARG A 71 29.77 -19.94 -23.80
N TYR A 72 29.66 -21.06 -23.08
CA TYR A 72 30.73 -22.05 -22.97
C TYR A 72 30.48 -23.27 -23.85
N THR A 73 31.51 -23.68 -24.60
CA THR A 73 31.56 -24.94 -25.36
C THR A 73 32.86 -25.67 -25.06
N VAL A 74 32.91 -26.97 -25.35
CA VAL A 74 34.10 -27.79 -25.13
C VAL A 74 34.33 -28.75 -26.28
N GLU A 75 35.58 -28.94 -26.64
CA GLU A 75 36.05 -29.96 -27.58
C GLU A 75 36.93 -30.98 -26.84
N ALA A 76 36.93 -32.22 -27.32
CA ALA A 76 37.79 -33.29 -26.79
C ALA A 76 38.80 -33.74 -27.85
N TYR A 77 40.00 -34.10 -27.39
CA TYR A 77 41.11 -34.51 -28.25
C TYR A 77 41.60 -35.89 -27.84
N ASN A 78 41.89 -36.73 -28.83
CA ASN A 78 42.52 -38.03 -28.59
C ASN A 78 44.06 -37.93 -28.52
N GLY A 79 44.74 -39.04 -28.29
CA GLY A 79 46.22 -39.09 -28.20
C GLY A 79 46.97 -38.82 -29.50
N ASN A 80 46.26 -38.66 -30.62
CA ASN A 80 46.81 -38.31 -31.93
C ASN A 80 46.37 -36.89 -32.35
N ASP A 81 45.93 -36.05 -31.40
CA ASP A 81 45.45 -34.68 -31.61
C ASP A 81 44.26 -34.53 -32.59
N CYS A 82 43.49 -35.60 -32.79
CA CYS A 82 42.23 -35.50 -33.52
C CYS A 82 41.15 -34.93 -32.61
N MET A 83 40.51 -33.85 -33.04
CA MET A 83 39.49 -33.12 -32.31
C MET A 83 38.07 -33.65 -32.58
N SER A 84 37.20 -33.54 -31.58
CA SER A 84 35.75 -33.73 -31.74
C SER A 84 35.09 -32.51 -32.38
N GLU A 85 33.84 -32.67 -32.80
CA GLU A 85 32.94 -31.52 -32.96
C GLU A 85 32.77 -30.78 -31.61
N PRO A 86 32.54 -29.46 -31.62
CA PRO A 86 32.20 -28.70 -30.42
C PRO A 86 30.95 -29.24 -29.73
N SER A 87 30.94 -29.20 -28.40
CA SER A 87 29.73 -29.51 -27.63
C SER A 87 28.60 -28.53 -27.88
N GLU A 88 27.38 -28.92 -27.50
CA GLU A 88 26.31 -27.97 -27.22
C GLU A 88 26.75 -26.91 -26.20
N ALA A 89 26.24 -25.70 -26.36
CA ALA A 89 26.64 -24.58 -25.52
C ALA A 89 25.91 -24.56 -24.19
N VAL A 90 26.65 -24.22 -23.13
CA VAL A 90 26.11 -23.88 -21.81
C VAL A 90 26.27 -22.39 -21.60
N ILE A 91 25.18 -21.68 -21.37
CA ILE A 91 25.21 -20.24 -21.11
C ILE A 91 25.33 -20.03 -19.60
N ILE A 92 26.40 -19.37 -19.17
CA ILE A 92 26.51 -18.81 -17.82
C ILE A 92 26.01 -17.37 -17.89
N ALA A 93 24.95 -17.06 -17.14
CA ALA A 93 24.42 -15.72 -17.00
C ALA A 93 24.63 -15.24 -15.57
N GLU A 94 25.17 -14.03 -15.40
CA GLU A 94 25.17 -13.36 -14.09
C GLU A 94 23.80 -12.73 -13.86
N ILE A 95 23.28 -12.92 -12.65
CA ILE A 95 22.10 -12.19 -12.21
C ILE A 95 22.56 -10.77 -11.89
N THR A 96 22.43 -9.84 -12.85
CA THR A 96 22.80 -8.43 -12.69
C THR A 96 21.67 -7.57 -12.11
N GLY A 97 20.57 -8.18 -11.67
CA GLY A 97 19.49 -7.52 -10.94
C GLY A 97 19.44 -8.04 -9.51
N LYS A 98 19.66 -7.14 -8.55
CA LYS A 98 18.98 -7.22 -7.26
C LYS A 98 17.50 -7.48 -7.61
N GLY A 99 16.93 -8.60 -7.18
CA GLY A 99 15.48 -8.77 -7.28
C GLY A 99 14.80 -7.66 -6.46
N PRO A 100 13.46 -7.52 -6.46
CA PRO A 100 12.82 -6.70 -5.45
C PRO A 100 13.26 -7.23 -4.07
N ASP A 101 14.06 -6.44 -3.36
CA ASP A 101 14.61 -6.85 -2.08
C ASP A 101 13.61 -6.50 -0.98
N ALA A 102 13.03 -5.30 -1.03
CA ALA A 102 11.91 -4.93 -0.16
C ALA A 102 10.63 -4.79 -0.99
N ASP A 103 9.49 -5.00 -0.34
CA ASP A 103 8.17 -4.64 -0.86
C ASP A 103 7.45 -4.04 0.35
N LEU A 104 7.49 -2.71 0.46
CA LEU A 104 6.81 -2.03 1.53
C LEU A 104 5.35 -1.82 1.14
N GLN A 105 4.46 -1.97 2.09
CA GLN A 105 3.06 -1.63 1.94
C GLN A 105 2.66 -0.73 3.09
N ILE A 106 1.99 0.37 2.80
CA ILE A 106 1.38 1.22 3.82
C ILE A 106 -0.14 1.11 3.77
N THR A 107 -0.76 1.07 4.95
CA THR A 107 -2.21 1.18 5.12
C THR A 107 -2.51 2.32 6.07
N LYS A 108 -3.49 3.15 5.68
CA LYS A 108 -4.00 4.27 6.47
C LYS A 108 -5.49 4.08 6.77
N THR A 109 -5.84 4.09 8.05
CA THR A 109 -7.23 4.01 8.51
C THR A 109 -7.53 5.10 9.55
N ALA A 110 -8.81 5.33 9.83
CA ALA A 110 -9.26 6.18 10.94
C ALA A 110 -10.13 5.37 11.91
N ASP A 111 -10.16 5.76 13.19
CA ASP A 111 -11.03 5.16 14.21
C ASP A 111 -12.51 5.57 14.10
N LYS A 112 -12.83 6.56 13.25
CA LYS A 112 -14.17 7.10 13.04
C LYS A 112 -14.49 7.25 11.55
N GLY A 113 -15.75 7.04 11.19
CA GLY A 113 -16.27 7.22 9.82
C GLY A 113 -16.73 8.66 9.55
N ASN A 114 -17.90 9.04 10.06
CA ASN A 114 -18.37 10.42 9.98
C ASN A 114 -17.98 11.19 11.25
N ILE A 115 -17.51 12.43 11.09
CA ILE A 115 -16.94 13.22 12.19
C ILE A 115 -17.60 14.60 12.24
N ARG A 116 -17.77 15.13 13.45
CA ARG A 116 -18.29 16.49 13.67
C ARG A 116 -17.13 17.50 13.58
N VAL A 117 -17.41 18.73 13.16
CA VAL A 117 -16.43 19.83 13.29
C VAL A 117 -16.03 19.97 14.77
N ASN A 118 -14.75 20.28 15.04
CA ASN A 118 -14.12 20.38 16.36
C ASN A 118 -13.91 19.07 17.13
N SER A 119 -14.37 17.92 16.63
CA SER A 119 -14.04 16.62 17.21
C SER A 119 -12.60 16.21 16.91
N THR A 120 -12.08 15.30 17.74
CA THR A 120 -10.80 14.63 17.50
C THR A 120 -11.02 13.18 17.09
N PHE A 121 -10.06 12.65 16.34
CA PHE A 121 -10.02 11.25 15.90
C PHE A 121 -8.57 10.82 15.66
N ASN A 122 -8.35 9.52 15.54
CA ASN A 122 -7.01 8.95 15.30
C ASN A 122 -6.92 8.40 13.89
N TYR A 123 -5.84 8.76 13.19
CA TYR A 123 -5.33 7.99 12.07
C TYR A 123 -4.37 6.91 12.57
N TYR A 124 -4.44 5.74 11.94
CA TYR A 124 -3.46 4.67 12.10
C TYR A 124 -2.73 4.44 10.79
N LEU A 125 -1.40 4.53 10.84
CA LEU A 125 -0.52 4.11 9.76
C LEU A 125 0.07 2.76 10.14
N THR A 126 -0.01 1.79 9.24
CA THR A 126 0.65 0.49 9.36
C THR A 126 1.53 0.28 8.15
N VAL A 127 2.82 0.03 8.37
CA VAL A 127 3.78 -0.34 7.33
C VAL A 127 4.12 -1.81 7.49
N VAL A 128 4.10 -2.56 6.39
CA VAL A 128 4.47 -3.98 6.32
C VAL A 128 5.58 -4.13 5.28
N ASN A 129 6.57 -4.98 5.54
CA ASN A 129 7.52 -5.41 4.51
C ASN A 129 7.13 -6.81 4.00
N ASN A 130 6.45 -6.87 2.86
CA ASN A 130 6.07 -8.10 2.17
C ASN A 130 7.22 -8.71 1.35
N GLY A 131 8.34 -7.99 1.23
CA GLY A 131 9.46 -8.34 0.37
C GLY A 131 10.28 -9.52 0.87
N PRO A 132 11.09 -10.14 0.00
CA PRO A 132 11.93 -11.28 0.36
C PRO A 132 13.18 -10.89 1.19
N ALA A 133 13.53 -9.61 1.28
CA ALA A 133 14.64 -9.06 2.07
C ALA A 133 14.18 -7.96 3.04
N ASN A 134 15.11 -7.48 3.86
CA ASN A 134 14.85 -6.41 4.82
C ASN A 134 14.86 -5.04 4.13
N ALA A 135 13.99 -4.14 4.58
CA ALA A 135 13.97 -2.74 4.14
C ALA A 135 14.80 -1.88 5.11
N THR A 136 15.51 -0.87 4.60
CA THR A 136 16.31 0.07 5.38
C THR A 136 16.14 1.51 4.91
N GLY A 137 16.49 2.47 5.79
CA GLY A 137 16.34 3.90 5.49
C GLY A 137 14.89 4.29 5.18
N ILE A 138 13.95 3.68 5.90
CA ILE A 138 12.53 3.80 5.60
C ILE A 138 12.03 5.16 6.05
N VAL A 139 11.28 5.82 5.18
CA VAL A 139 10.67 7.12 5.44
C VAL A 139 9.19 7.07 5.06
N VAL A 140 8.34 7.33 6.04
CA VAL A 140 6.90 7.55 5.83
C VAL A 140 6.63 9.05 5.88
N THR A 141 5.90 9.54 4.89
CA THR A 141 5.46 10.93 4.79
C THR A 141 3.94 10.99 4.70
N ASP A 142 3.31 11.73 5.60
CA ASP A 142 1.86 11.95 5.65
C ASP A 142 1.59 13.45 5.82
N LYS A 143 1.10 14.09 4.76
CA LYS A 143 0.82 15.52 4.75
C LYS A 143 -0.63 15.76 5.16
N LEU A 144 -0.82 16.14 6.42
CA LEU A 144 -2.11 16.49 6.97
C LEU A 144 -2.69 17.68 6.20
N PRO A 145 -3.90 17.58 5.64
CA PRO A 145 -4.53 18.71 5.01
C PRO A 145 -4.88 19.81 6.01
N ARG A 146 -4.96 21.06 5.54
CA ARG A 146 -5.24 22.25 6.36
C ARG A 146 -6.54 22.24 7.16
N TYR A 147 -7.51 21.39 6.80
CA TYR A 147 -8.75 21.20 7.57
C TYR A 147 -8.57 20.29 8.80
N LEU A 148 -7.36 19.79 9.04
CA LEU A 148 -6.96 19.05 10.24
C LEU A 148 -5.85 19.81 10.98
N ALA A 149 -6.01 19.96 12.30
CA ALA A 149 -4.93 20.34 13.20
C ALA A 149 -4.32 19.10 13.84
N MET A 150 -2.99 19.04 13.92
CA MET A 150 -2.31 18.04 14.74
C MET A 150 -2.67 18.24 16.23
N ASP A 151 -3.07 17.16 16.91
CA ASP A 151 -3.36 17.16 18.35
C ASP A 151 -2.27 16.40 19.11
N LEU A 152 -2.02 15.14 18.73
CA LEU A 152 -0.99 14.31 19.35
C LEU A 152 -0.36 13.36 18.34
N LEU A 153 0.97 13.28 18.36
CA LEU A 153 1.73 12.27 17.64
C LEU A 153 2.22 11.21 18.64
N SER A 154 1.80 9.95 18.44
CA SER A 154 2.21 8.86 19.33
C SER A 154 3.63 8.39 19.04
N VAL A 155 4.27 7.76 20.02
CA VAL A 155 5.53 7.05 19.79
C VAL A 155 5.25 5.84 18.89
N PRO A 156 5.93 5.69 17.74
CA PRO A 156 5.73 4.55 16.85
C PRO A 156 6.29 3.27 17.47
N THR A 157 5.84 2.11 16.97
CA THR A 157 6.40 0.80 17.40
C THR A 157 7.85 0.60 16.96
N THR A 158 8.31 1.34 15.95
CA THR A 158 9.66 1.28 15.41
C THR A 158 10.09 2.66 14.91
N GLY A 159 11.36 3.01 15.11
CA GLY A 159 11.90 4.28 14.62
C GLY A 159 11.42 5.49 15.43
N SER A 160 11.34 6.64 14.77
CA SER A 160 10.91 7.91 15.38
C SER A 160 10.05 8.72 14.42
N ALA A 161 9.05 9.41 14.97
CA ALA A 161 8.13 10.25 14.21
C ALA A 161 8.19 11.71 14.68
N THR A 162 8.15 12.65 13.74
CA THR A 162 8.10 14.09 13.99
C THR A 162 6.96 14.73 13.20
N TYR A 163 6.52 15.91 13.64
CA TYR A 163 5.54 16.72 12.92
C TYR A 163 6.15 18.08 12.57
N GLU A 164 6.24 18.36 11.28
CA GLU A 164 6.73 19.60 10.72
C GLU A 164 5.56 20.58 10.51
N ALA A 165 5.31 21.43 11.51
CA ALA A 165 4.14 22.30 11.55
C ALA A 165 4.02 23.27 10.36
N ASN A 166 5.15 23.71 9.78
CA ASN A 166 5.15 24.65 8.66
C ASN A 166 4.56 24.03 7.38
N ASP A 167 4.79 22.74 7.15
CA ASP A 167 4.32 22.02 5.96
C ASP A 167 3.14 21.08 6.24
N HIS A 168 2.71 21.01 7.51
CA HIS A 168 1.68 20.09 8.00
C HIS A 168 2.03 18.62 7.74
N THR A 169 3.32 18.29 7.84
CA THR A 169 3.83 16.99 7.41
C THR A 169 4.26 16.17 8.62
N VAL A 170 3.73 14.96 8.75
CA VAL A 170 4.25 13.92 9.64
C VAL A 170 5.34 13.17 8.90
N LEU A 171 6.52 13.10 9.53
CA LEU A 171 7.67 12.39 9.03
C LEU A 171 8.00 11.26 10.01
N TRP A 172 7.90 10.01 9.56
CA TRP A 172 8.20 8.84 10.39
C TRP A 172 9.33 8.03 9.76
N LYS A 173 10.47 8.00 10.46
CA LYS A 173 11.71 7.39 9.98
C LYS A 173 12.00 6.10 10.75
N MET A 174 12.39 5.06 10.03
CA MET A 174 12.82 3.78 10.61
C MET A 174 14.15 3.36 9.97
N ASN A 175 15.08 2.89 10.81
CA ASN A 175 16.38 2.43 10.31
C ASN A 175 16.24 1.14 9.48
N SER A 176 15.38 0.22 9.94
CA SER A 176 15.15 -1.05 9.26
C SER A 176 13.78 -1.66 9.62
N LEU A 177 13.20 -2.42 8.69
CA LEU A 177 12.05 -3.30 8.93
C LEU A 177 12.34 -4.68 8.31
N GLN A 178 12.39 -5.70 9.15
CA GLN A 178 12.68 -7.06 8.69
C GLN A 178 11.56 -7.60 7.81
N LYS A 179 11.89 -8.57 6.95
CA LYS A 179 10.92 -9.30 6.13
C LYS A 179 9.75 -9.81 6.98
N GLY A 180 8.53 -9.57 6.49
CA GLY A 180 7.28 -10.01 7.10
C GLY A 180 6.88 -9.25 8.36
N MET A 181 7.71 -8.30 8.82
CA MET A 181 7.42 -7.52 10.02
C MET A 181 6.57 -6.30 9.70
N THR A 182 5.87 -5.84 10.73
CA THR A 182 4.98 -4.68 10.67
C THR A 182 5.41 -3.62 11.68
N ALA A 183 5.24 -2.36 11.32
CA ALA A 183 5.37 -1.23 12.24
C ALA A 183 4.12 -0.35 12.17
N SER A 184 3.80 0.35 13.26
CA SER A 184 2.63 1.22 13.31
C SER A 184 2.88 2.56 14.01
N LEU A 185 2.08 3.55 13.62
CA LEU A 185 2.06 4.90 14.17
C LEU A 185 0.60 5.39 14.28
N SER A 186 0.27 6.01 15.41
CA SER A 186 -1.03 6.67 15.65
C SER A 186 -0.88 8.18 15.66
N ILE A 187 -1.73 8.86 14.91
CA ILE A 187 -1.74 10.32 14.74
C ILE A 187 -3.12 10.82 15.14
N LYS A 188 -3.22 11.54 16.25
CA LYS A 188 -4.46 12.18 16.69
C LYS A 188 -4.55 13.57 16.11
N VAL A 189 -5.70 13.87 15.50
CA VAL A 189 -5.96 15.14 14.83
C VAL A 189 -7.31 15.72 15.27
N LYS A 190 -7.46 17.04 15.16
CA LYS A 190 -8.70 17.78 15.37
C LYS A 190 -9.22 18.30 14.05
N VAL A 191 -10.51 18.12 13.81
CA VAL A 191 -11.20 18.61 12.61
C VAL A 191 -11.54 20.09 12.74
N LEU A 192 -11.19 20.89 11.73
CA LEU A 192 -11.40 22.35 11.72
C LEU A 192 -12.57 22.78 10.83
N GLU A 193 -12.80 22.10 9.70
CA GLU A 193 -13.79 22.49 8.70
C GLU A 193 -14.66 21.30 8.26
N PRO A 194 -15.94 21.52 7.92
CA PRO A 194 -16.80 20.49 7.34
C PRO A 194 -16.41 20.18 5.88
N GLY A 195 -16.81 19.01 5.39
CA GLY A 195 -16.56 18.58 4.02
C GLY A 195 -15.92 17.21 3.91
N LEU A 196 -15.44 16.87 2.72
CA LEU A 196 -14.70 15.64 2.49
C LEU A 196 -13.23 15.85 2.87
N VAL A 197 -12.77 15.09 3.85
CA VAL A 197 -11.38 15.07 4.33
C VAL A 197 -10.69 13.90 3.65
N SER A 198 -9.73 14.19 2.78
CA SER A 198 -8.85 13.20 2.16
C SER A 198 -7.43 13.36 2.70
N ASN A 199 -6.82 12.31 3.23
CA ASN A 199 -5.44 12.34 3.70
C ASN A 199 -4.65 11.15 3.15
N THR A 200 -3.43 11.39 2.69
CA THR A 200 -2.59 10.42 1.99
C THR A 200 -1.24 10.27 2.68
N ALA A 201 -0.90 9.03 3.00
CA ALA A 201 0.43 8.65 3.48
C ALA A 201 1.20 7.91 2.38
N THR A 202 2.51 8.07 2.37
CA THR A 202 3.44 7.40 1.45
C THR A 202 4.60 6.81 2.22
N VAL A 203 5.19 5.72 1.73
CA VAL A 203 6.37 5.09 2.32
C VAL A 203 7.42 4.84 1.24
N THR A 204 8.70 5.04 1.60
CA THR A 204 9.87 4.76 0.75
C THR A 204 10.94 4.04 1.54
N ALA A 205 11.81 3.28 0.86
CA ALA A 205 13.00 2.65 1.43
C ALA A 205 14.22 2.84 0.50
N THR A 206 15.38 2.35 0.94
CA THR A 206 16.63 2.39 0.16
C THR A 206 16.68 1.27 -0.89
N GLU A 207 16.04 0.14 -0.61
CA GLU A 207 15.95 -1.00 -1.50
C GLU A 207 14.93 -0.79 -2.63
N ASP A 208 15.14 -1.49 -3.75
CA ASP A 208 14.20 -1.47 -4.86
C ASP A 208 12.91 -2.21 -4.49
N ASP A 209 11.79 -1.60 -4.84
CA ASP A 209 10.43 -2.10 -4.63
C ASP A 209 9.70 -2.16 -5.98
N ASN A 210 9.20 -3.34 -6.34
CA ASN A 210 8.53 -3.58 -7.62
C ASN A 210 7.00 -3.40 -7.56
N VAL A 211 6.42 -3.13 -6.40
CA VAL A 211 4.96 -3.01 -6.17
C VAL A 211 4.59 -1.60 -5.71
N LEU A 212 5.17 -0.56 -6.30
CA LEU A 212 4.98 0.85 -5.89
C LEU A 212 3.53 1.34 -5.67
N GLN A 213 2.52 0.66 -6.19
CA GLN A 213 1.11 0.97 -5.95
C GLN A 213 0.69 0.83 -4.48
N ASN A 214 1.31 -0.07 -3.72
CA ASN A 214 1.00 -0.30 -2.29
C ASN A 214 1.82 0.60 -1.34
N ASN A 215 2.74 1.40 -1.88
CA ASN A 215 3.55 2.39 -1.15
C ASN A 215 2.81 3.70 -0.88
N THR A 216 1.53 3.78 -1.23
CA THR A 216 0.66 4.90 -0.90
C THR A 216 -0.68 4.42 -0.38
N SER A 217 -1.22 5.11 0.64
CA SER A 217 -2.56 4.84 1.16
C SER A 217 -3.28 6.14 1.44
N THR A 218 -4.48 6.26 0.88
CA THR A 218 -5.37 7.41 1.11
C THR A 218 -6.58 6.98 1.92
N HIS A 219 -6.93 7.77 2.94
CA HIS A 219 -8.16 7.60 3.70
C HIS A 219 -9.06 8.83 3.53
N GLN A 220 -10.35 8.59 3.30
CA GLN A 220 -11.36 9.62 3.13
C GLN A 220 -12.44 9.48 4.19
N LEU A 221 -12.83 10.61 4.77
CA LEU A 221 -13.93 10.69 5.74
C LEU A 221 -14.77 11.93 5.51
N LYS A 222 -16.03 11.89 5.92
CA LYS A 222 -16.95 13.03 5.78
C LYS A 222 -17.08 13.74 7.11
N VAL A 223 -16.75 15.02 7.12
CA VAL A 223 -17.01 15.91 8.23
C VAL A 223 -18.33 16.62 8.01
N LEU A 224 -19.23 16.54 8.98
CA LEU A 224 -20.50 17.21 8.96
C LEU A 224 -20.51 18.38 9.94
N ALA A 225 -21.12 19.48 9.51
CA ALA A 225 -21.53 20.58 10.37
C ALA A 225 -23.05 20.52 10.54
N LEU A 226 -23.52 20.97 11.71
CA LEU A 226 -24.94 21.11 11.96
C LEU A 226 -25.48 22.26 11.10
N HIS A 227 -26.38 21.95 10.17
CA HIS A 227 -27.07 22.95 9.36
C HIS A 227 -28.57 22.93 9.69
N ILE A 228 -29.02 24.02 10.30
CA ILE A 228 -30.41 24.19 10.72
C ILE A 228 -31.08 25.13 9.72
N PRO A 229 -32.03 24.66 8.90
CA PRO A 229 -32.74 25.53 7.97
C PRO A 229 -33.63 26.53 8.73
N ASN A 230 -34.10 27.56 8.04
CA ASN A 230 -34.99 28.58 8.62
C ASN A 230 -36.38 28.62 7.95
N ALA A 231 -36.70 27.64 7.10
CA ALA A 231 -37.98 27.55 6.41
C ALA A 231 -38.35 26.10 6.08
N ILE A 232 -39.66 25.82 6.08
CA ILE A 232 -40.27 24.62 5.53
C ILE A 232 -41.52 24.99 4.73
N THR A 233 -41.81 24.23 3.69
CA THR A 233 -42.96 24.42 2.77
C THR A 233 -43.77 23.12 2.70
N PRO A 234 -44.52 22.75 3.74
CA PRO A 234 -45.31 21.52 3.74
C PRO A 234 -46.55 21.65 2.84
N ASN A 235 -46.34 21.56 1.51
CA ASN A 235 -47.36 21.69 0.47
C ASN A 235 -47.64 20.35 -0.27
N GLY A 236 -46.90 19.28 0.06
CA GLY A 236 -47.06 17.95 -0.52
C GLY A 236 -46.31 17.74 -1.83
N ASP A 237 -45.41 18.63 -2.24
CA ASP A 237 -44.58 18.45 -3.44
C ASP A 237 -43.31 17.61 -3.18
N GLY A 238 -43.04 17.30 -1.90
CA GLY A 238 -41.92 16.47 -1.46
C GLY A 238 -40.63 17.25 -1.19
N VAL A 239 -40.64 18.57 -1.38
CA VAL A 239 -39.50 19.47 -1.17
C VAL A 239 -39.73 20.31 0.08
N ASN A 240 -38.76 20.30 1.01
CA ASN A 240 -38.82 21.06 2.27
C ASN A 240 -40.10 20.84 3.09
N GLU A 241 -40.70 19.64 3.00
CA GLU A 241 -41.92 19.25 3.73
C GLU A 241 -41.72 19.17 5.24
N VAL A 242 -40.49 18.87 5.65
CA VAL A 242 -40.14 18.52 7.03
C VAL A 242 -38.91 19.31 7.44
N PHE A 243 -38.85 19.69 8.70
CA PHE A 243 -37.71 20.38 9.28
C PHE A 243 -36.56 19.42 9.50
N ILE A 244 -35.74 19.24 8.46
CA ILE A 244 -34.58 18.37 8.47
C ILE A 244 -33.33 19.19 8.86
N ILE A 245 -32.69 18.80 9.95
CA ILE A 245 -31.43 19.39 10.42
C ILE A 245 -30.28 18.51 9.96
N SER A 246 -29.49 18.96 8.97
CA SER A 246 -28.36 18.16 8.47
C SER A 246 -27.24 18.09 9.51
N GLY A 247 -26.61 16.92 9.65
CA GLY A 247 -25.55 16.68 10.64
C GLY A 247 -26.07 16.33 12.04
N LEU A 248 -27.39 16.34 12.25
CA LEU A 248 -28.00 15.97 13.54
C LEU A 248 -27.81 14.48 13.86
N GLU A 249 -27.68 13.62 12.85
CA GLU A 249 -27.28 12.22 12.98
C GLU A 249 -25.92 12.04 13.68
N LEU A 250 -25.11 13.11 13.62
CA LEU A 250 -23.99 13.44 14.49
C LEU A 250 -24.27 13.10 15.95
N TYR A 251 -25.42 13.54 16.46
CA TYR A 251 -25.74 13.82 17.85
C TYR A 251 -26.88 12.90 18.34
N PRO A 252 -26.58 11.68 18.82
CA PRO A 252 -27.60 10.73 19.27
C PRO A 252 -28.41 11.26 20.47
N GLU A 253 -27.76 12.04 21.33
CA GLU A 253 -28.42 12.81 22.39
C GLU A 253 -28.72 14.22 21.87
N ASN A 254 -29.96 14.42 21.41
CA ASN A 254 -30.47 15.72 21.01
C ASN A 254 -31.91 15.94 21.50
N GLU A 255 -32.33 17.19 21.62
CA GLU A 255 -33.69 17.57 22.00
C GLU A 255 -34.11 18.77 21.13
N LEU A 256 -35.27 18.68 20.47
CA LEU A 256 -35.84 19.79 19.70
C LEU A 256 -37.13 20.26 20.36
N THR A 257 -37.18 21.54 20.67
CA THR A 257 -38.41 22.25 21.07
C THR A 257 -38.73 23.30 20.01
N ILE A 258 -40.00 23.42 19.63
CA ILE A 258 -40.50 24.48 18.75
C ILE A 258 -41.60 25.24 19.47
N LEU A 259 -41.49 26.57 19.43
CA LEU A 259 -42.36 27.53 20.08
C LEU A 259 -43.09 28.36 19.04
N ASN A 260 -44.31 28.76 19.34
CA ASN A 260 -44.98 29.82 18.57
C ASN A 260 -44.53 31.22 19.03
N ARG A 261 -45.03 32.27 18.36
CA ARG A 261 -44.69 33.68 18.66
C ARG A 261 -45.05 34.16 20.07
N TRP A 262 -45.87 33.42 20.80
CA TRP A 262 -46.27 33.73 22.18
C TRP A 262 -45.47 32.94 23.22
N GLY A 263 -44.50 32.12 22.78
CA GLY A 263 -43.67 31.31 23.67
C GLY A 263 -44.28 29.97 24.06
N ASN A 264 -45.45 29.59 23.53
CA ASN A 264 -46.05 28.29 23.82
C ASN A 264 -45.36 27.19 22.99
N HIS A 265 -45.12 26.05 23.62
CA HIS A 265 -44.60 24.85 22.96
C HIS A 265 -45.63 24.34 21.93
N VAL A 266 -45.20 24.16 20.69
CA VAL A 266 -46.01 23.54 19.61
C VAL A 266 -45.44 22.20 19.17
N PHE A 267 -44.18 21.91 19.52
CA PHE A 267 -43.55 20.61 19.32
C PHE A 267 -42.41 20.44 20.32
N GLU A 268 -42.22 19.22 20.80
CA GLU A 268 -41.09 18.86 21.64
C GLU A 268 -40.76 17.38 21.43
N GLN A 269 -39.50 17.07 21.17
CA GLN A 269 -39.04 15.69 21.02
C GLN A 269 -37.60 15.54 21.49
N LYS A 270 -37.37 14.58 22.38
CA LYS A 270 -36.04 14.05 22.68
C LYS A 270 -35.67 13.00 21.63
N GLY A 271 -34.43 13.05 21.14
CA GLY A 271 -33.99 12.27 19.98
C GLY A 271 -34.82 12.63 18.76
N TYR A 272 -34.78 13.91 18.34
CA TYR A 272 -35.55 14.39 17.21
C TYR A 272 -35.28 13.55 15.95
N THR A 273 -36.35 12.98 15.40
CA THR A 273 -36.27 12.00 14.31
C THR A 273 -36.53 12.63 12.95
N GLN A 274 -36.28 13.93 12.78
CA GLN A 274 -36.45 14.64 11.50
C GLN A 274 -37.89 14.53 10.95
N ASN A 275 -38.91 14.67 11.80
CA ASN A 275 -40.31 14.37 11.47
C ASN A 275 -41.29 15.56 11.61
N TRP A 276 -40.83 16.74 12.01
CA TRP A 276 -41.73 17.88 12.22
C TRP A 276 -42.04 18.63 10.92
N ASN A 277 -43.32 18.68 10.55
CA ASN A 277 -43.82 19.31 9.32
C ASN A 277 -44.82 20.46 9.58
N GLY A 278 -44.98 20.90 10.83
CA GLY A 278 -45.93 21.96 11.18
C GLY A 278 -47.41 21.62 10.96
N LYS A 279 -47.79 20.33 10.92
CA LYS A 279 -49.20 19.92 10.79
C LYS A 279 -50.07 20.52 11.90
N GLY A 280 -51.22 21.07 11.51
CA GLY A 280 -52.17 21.72 12.43
C GLY A 280 -51.80 23.15 12.86
N LEU A 281 -50.66 23.68 12.40
CA LEU A 281 -50.20 25.03 12.72
C LEU A 281 -50.51 26.01 11.59
N ASN A 282 -50.69 27.29 11.92
CA ASN A 282 -50.89 28.35 10.92
C ASN A 282 -49.57 28.70 10.25
N ALA A 283 -49.61 29.20 9.00
CA ALA A 283 -48.43 29.77 8.38
C ALA A 283 -47.88 30.94 9.24
N GLY A 284 -46.56 31.06 9.27
CA GLY A 284 -45.88 32.12 10.02
C GLY A 284 -44.56 31.69 10.63
N THR A 285 -44.01 32.56 11.48
CA THR A 285 -42.73 32.34 12.14
C THR A 285 -42.91 31.57 13.45
N TYR A 286 -42.13 30.50 13.58
CA TYR A 286 -41.94 29.70 14.79
C TYR A 286 -40.49 29.86 15.24
N PHE A 287 -40.21 29.51 16.49
CA PHE A 287 -38.87 29.57 17.06
C PHE A 287 -38.44 28.18 17.50
N TYR A 288 -37.18 27.81 17.29
CA TYR A 288 -36.66 26.54 17.75
C TYR A 288 -35.63 26.74 18.87
N LEU A 289 -35.60 25.78 19.77
CA LEU A 289 -34.48 25.50 20.66
C LEU A 289 -34.04 24.06 20.38
N LEU A 290 -32.88 23.91 19.76
CA LEU A 290 -32.24 22.62 19.54
C LEU A 290 -31.10 22.50 20.56
N ARG A 291 -31.15 21.45 21.37
CA ARG A 291 -30.09 21.08 22.30
C ARG A 291 -29.42 19.83 21.77
N VAL A 292 -28.10 19.84 21.67
CA VAL A 292 -27.33 18.66 21.26
C VAL A 292 -26.19 18.45 22.24
N LYS A 293 -25.84 17.18 22.49
CA LYS A 293 -24.73 16.85 23.38
C LYS A 293 -23.46 16.56 22.60
N ASP A 294 -22.37 17.24 22.96
CA ASP A 294 -21.07 16.99 22.37
C ASP A 294 -20.43 15.66 22.87
N GLU A 295 -19.30 15.28 22.29
CA GLU A 295 -18.59 14.05 22.67
C GLU A 295 -18.05 14.08 24.12
N ASN A 296 -17.91 15.28 24.70
CA ASN A 296 -17.47 15.47 26.08
C ASN A 296 -18.66 15.49 27.07
N GLY A 297 -19.89 15.29 26.58
CA GLY A 297 -21.10 15.29 27.38
C GLY A 297 -21.67 16.69 27.68
N HIS A 298 -21.11 17.76 27.10
CA HIS A 298 -21.64 19.11 27.28
C HIS A 298 -22.81 19.37 26.34
N TRP A 299 -23.85 20.00 26.88
CA TRP A 299 -25.00 20.47 26.10
C TRP A 299 -24.66 21.77 25.38
N GLN A 300 -24.93 21.80 24.08
CA GLN A 300 -24.88 22.98 23.23
C GLN A 300 -26.30 23.37 22.83
N GLU A 301 -26.60 24.66 22.83
CA GLU A 301 -27.92 25.19 22.45
C GLU A 301 -27.83 25.98 21.15
N PHE A 302 -28.73 25.67 20.23
CA PHE A 302 -28.93 26.38 18.98
C PHE A 302 -30.35 26.96 18.99
N LYS A 303 -30.46 28.27 18.74
CA LYS A 303 -31.72 29.00 18.75
C LYS A 303 -31.88 29.72 17.42
N GLY A 304 -33.11 29.81 16.95
CA GLY A 304 -33.42 30.50 15.71
C GLY A 304 -34.91 30.45 15.41
N TYR A 305 -35.25 30.74 14.16
CA TYR A 305 -36.63 30.74 13.70
C TYR A 305 -36.83 29.76 12.54
N ILE A 306 -38.07 29.35 12.36
CA ILE A 306 -38.54 28.54 11.24
C ILE A 306 -39.74 29.26 10.62
N SER A 307 -39.66 29.57 9.34
CA SER A 307 -40.77 30.09 8.56
C SER A 307 -41.59 28.90 8.05
N LEU A 308 -42.79 28.73 8.61
CA LEU A 308 -43.76 27.77 8.11
C LEU A 308 -44.55 28.44 6.99
N LEU A 309 -44.23 28.09 5.75
CA LEU A 309 -44.89 28.63 4.57
C LEU A 309 -45.96 27.63 4.12
N LYS A 310 -47.20 28.11 3.99
CA LYS A 310 -48.29 27.34 3.39
C LYS A 310 -48.77 28.07 2.14
N PRO A 311 -49.07 27.35 1.05
CA PRO A 311 -49.77 27.92 -0.08
C PRO A 311 -51.19 28.36 0.30
#